data_AF-A0A942MWM7-F1
#
_entry.id   AF-A0A942MWM7-F1
#
_cell.length_a   1.000
_cell.length_b   1.000
_cell.length_c   1.000
_cell.angle_alpha   90.00
_cell.angle_beta   90.00
_cell.angle_gamma   90.00
#
_symmetry.space_group_name_H-M   'P 1'
#
loop_
_entity.id
_entity.type
_entity.pdbx_description
1 polymer ?
#
loop_
_entity_poly.entity_id
_entity_poly.type
_entity_poly.pdbx_seq_one_letter_code
_entity_poly.pdbx_strand_id
1 'polypeptide(L)'
;MKRIDIKNLLLRFIAVVFITALIQPVKAQSLEFPKDEGRHEGVDFEAWSFLTHLNTVDSSRFGVAVFFFTGKVVGINASGLYVVVTEQAKDEYEKYTKIQIPLINQTNHTEGNLFENYSDNILKRNQNGGPYVVKINKDDFAISLEFKPDKKPIDMGHLSVGDKGFNRIYVVPRGEVSAIMTFKGIKYSLSGIGIFQHQWGDKPYGNLLSDMFALHLNEGTDILVYHSDTSSGINKMVISDADDCSSVLNKFFAKSDSLMIVKSTGDEFDLNWNIKSTENQIELNILPTSVHQEVEMLDVIYWLARCRVTANIKGKSVNGIGYVYIKKRM
;
A
#
# COMPACT_ATOMS: atom_id res chain seq x y z
N MET A 1 -57.60 -12.38 -37.25
CA MET A 1 -57.32 -11.34 -36.23
C MET A 1 -56.92 -12.02 -34.92
N LYS A 2 -55.61 -12.15 -34.65
CA LYS A 2 -55.12 -12.63 -33.33
C LYS A 2 -54.99 -11.42 -32.41
N ARG A 3 -55.72 -11.43 -31.29
CA ARG A 3 -55.61 -10.45 -30.20
C ARG A 3 -54.20 -10.49 -29.63
N ILE A 4 -53.49 -9.37 -29.69
CA ILE A 4 -52.23 -9.16 -28.99
C ILE A 4 -52.57 -8.91 -27.52
N ASP A 5 -52.03 -9.74 -26.64
CA ASP A 5 -52.21 -9.65 -25.19
C ASP A 5 -51.33 -8.51 -24.63
N ILE A 6 -51.99 -7.40 -24.31
CA ILE A 6 -51.36 -6.13 -23.90
C ILE A 6 -50.70 -6.25 -22.50
N LYS A 7 -51.00 -7.30 -21.72
CA LYS A 7 -50.41 -7.49 -20.38
C LYS A 7 -48.93 -7.88 -20.39
N ASN A 8 -48.42 -8.46 -21.48
CA ASN A 8 -47.01 -8.85 -21.60
C ASN A 8 -46.10 -7.77 -22.22
N LEU A 9 -46.66 -6.64 -22.65
CA LEU A 9 -45.86 -5.54 -23.22
C LEU A 9 -45.36 -4.57 -22.14
N LEU A 10 -46.10 -4.39 -21.05
CA LEU A 10 -45.73 -3.49 -19.96
C LEU A 10 -44.60 -4.05 -19.06
N LEU A 11 -44.54 -5.38 -18.91
CA LEU A 11 -43.48 -6.03 -18.12
C LEU A 11 -42.11 -6.04 -18.83
N ARG A 12 -42.10 -5.88 -20.16
CA ARG A 12 -40.86 -5.81 -20.95
C ARG A 12 -40.26 -4.41 -21.04
N PHE A 13 -41.00 -3.37 -20.67
CA PHE A 13 -40.47 -2.00 -20.62
C PHE A 13 -39.90 -1.61 -19.25
N ILE A 14 -40.30 -2.29 -18.17
CA ILE A 14 -39.71 -2.09 -16.82
C ILE A 14 -38.40 -2.87 -16.66
N ALA A 15 -38.19 -3.94 -17.44
CA ALA A 15 -36.95 -4.72 -17.40
C ALA A 15 -35.75 -4.08 -18.15
N VAL A 16 -35.97 -2.98 -18.91
CA VAL A 16 -34.93 -2.36 -19.75
C VAL A 16 -34.33 -1.09 -19.12
N VAL A 17 -34.89 -0.59 -18.01
CA VAL A 17 -34.39 0.63 -17.34
C VAL A 17 -33.60 0.35 -16.04
N PHE A 18 -33.47 -0.91 -15.60
CA PHE A 18 -32.79 -1.25 -14.34
C PHE A 18 -31.59 -2.21 -14.44
N ILE A 19 -31.06 -2.46 -15.64
CA ILE A 19 -29.85 -3.30 -15.85
C ILE A 19 -28.79 -2.54 -16.66
N THR A 20 -28.55 -1.27 -16.31
CA THR A 20 -27.38 -0.50 -16.81
C THR A 20 -26.56 0.12 -15.69
N ALA A 21 -26.98 -0.01 -14.45
CA ALA A 21 -26.06 0.00 -13.32
C ALA A 21 -25.56 -1.44 -13.13
N LEU A 22 -24.30 -1.60 -12.71
CA LEU A 22 -23.65 -2.88 -12.37
C LEU A 22 -22.91 -3.58 -13.52
N ILE A 23 -22.01 -2.84 -14.18
CA ILE A 23 -20.56 -3.04 -14.11
C ILE A 23 -20.01 -1.72 -14.67
N GLN A 24 -19.86 -0.71 -13.81
CA GLN A 24 -18.91 0.32 -14.17
C GLN A 24 -17.55 -0.36 -14.14
N PRO A 25 -16.70 -0.23 -15.18
CA PRO A 25 -15.33 -0.67 -15.04
C PRO A 25 -14.77 0.03 -13.80
N VAL A 26 -13.97 -0.63 -12.96
CA VAL A 26 -13.32 0.01 -11.77
C VAL A 26 -12.57 1.30 -12.19
N LYS A 27 -12.27 1.45 -13.49
CA LYS A 27 -11.78 2.65 -14.17
C LYS A 27 -12.69 3.90 -14.05
N ALA A 28 -14.00 3.75 -13.82
CA ALA A 28 -14.99 4.83 -13.84
C ALA A 28 -15.57 5.19 -12.46
N GLN A 29 -15.25 4.43 -11.41
CA GLN A 29 -15.84 4.61 -10.09
C GLN A 29 -15.04 5.62 -9.24
N SER A 30 -15.71 6.67 -8.75
CA SER A 30 -15.19 7.56 -7.71
C SER A 30 -15.10 6.83 -6.37
N LEU A 31 -14.12 7.19 -5.53
CA LEU A 31 -14.03 6.59 -4.19
C LEU A 31 -15.26 6.96 -3.34
N GLU A 32 -15.82 5.96 -2.67
CA GLU A 32 -16.96 6.07 -1.77
C GLU A 32 -16.59 5.48 -0.41
N PHE A 33 -16.58 6.29 0.65
CA PHE A 33 -16.29 5.84 2.00
C PHE A 33 -17.58 5.70 2.83
N PRO A 34 -17.73 4.64 3.65
CA PRO A 34 -16.74 3.61 3.94
C PRO A 34 -16.70 2.49 2.89
N LYS A 35 -17.51 2.54 1.82
CA LYS A 35 -17.68 1.41 0.89
C LYS A 35 -16.38 0.82 0.33
N ASP A 36 -15.40 1.65 0.00
CA ASP A 36 -14.11 1.24 -0.58
C ASP A 36 -13.02 1.00 0.50
N GLU A 37 -13.39 0.92 1.78
CA GLU A 37 -12.44 0.61 2.86
C GLU A 37 -12.22 -0.90 3.01
N GLY A 38 -13.30 -1.66 2.92
CA GLY A 38 -13.35 -3.10 3.07
C GLY A 38 -13.09 -3.84 1.77
N ARG A 39 -13.40 -5.14 1.81
CA ARG A 39 -13.15 -6.11 0.74
C ARG A 39 -13.82 -5.70 -0.57
N HIS A 40 -13.08 -5.75 -1.67
CA HIS A 40 -13.65 -5.68 -3.03
C HIS A 40 -13.75 -7.09 -3.63
N GLU A 41 -14.89 -7.74 -3.44
CA GLU A 41 -15.10 -9.09 -3.99
C GLU A 41 -15.00 -9.13 -5.53
N GLY A 42 -14.42 -10.20 -6.05
CA GLY A 42 -14.26 -10.43 -7.49
C GLY A 42 -13.03 -9.79 -8.15
N VAL A 43 -12.18 -9.08 -7.40
CA VAL A 43 -10.88 -8.60 -7.90
C VAL A 43 -9.81 -9.69 -7.79
N ASP A 44 -8.80 -9.64 -8.66
CA ASP A 44 -7.72 -10.63 -8.70
C ASP A 44 -6.63 -10.40 -7.65
N PHE A 45 -6.49 -9.17 -7.19
CA PHE A 45 -5.54 -8.75 -6.17
C PHE A 45 -6.10 -7.59 -5.34
N GLU A 46 -5.84 -7.64 -4.04
CA GLU A 46 -6.16 -6.58 -3.10
C GLU A 46 -5.17 -6.58 -1.94
N ALA A 47 -4.75 -5.39 -1.50
CA ALA A 47 -3.78 -5.24 -0.42
C ALA A 47 -4.02 -3.99 0.42
N TRP A 48 -3.93 -4.17 1.74
CA TRP A 48 -3.90 -3.12 2.75
C TRP A 48 -2.51 -3.07 3.37
N SER A 49 -1.85 -1.92 3.25
CA SER A 49 -0.45 -1.78 3.61
C SER A 49 -0.25 -0.63 4.59
N PHE A 50 0.51 -0.88 5.65
CA PHE A 50 0.97 0.11 6.61
C PHE A 50 2.49 0.15 6.59
N LEU A 51 3.09 1.32 6.39
CA LEU A 51 4.53 1.51 6.54
C LEU A 51 4.74 2.50 7.66
N THR A 52 5.34 2.05 8.77
CA THR A 52 5.36 2.82 10.03
C THR A 52 6.77 3.04 10.55
N HIS A 53 6.99 4.21 11.13
CA HIS A 53 8.20 4.59 11.84
C HIS A 53 7.87 4.70 13.32
N LEU A 54 8.26 3.70 14.10
CA LEU A 54 7.90 3.53 15.49
C LEU A 54 9.09 3.74 16.40
N ASN A 55 8.86 4.37 17.55
CA ASN A 55 9.89 4.62 18.54
C ASN A 55 9.39 4.25 19.93
N THR A 56 10.29 3.75 20.77
CA THR A 56 10.08 3.63 22.21
C THR A 56 10.37 4.96 22.92
N VAL A 57 9.98 5.07 24.19
CA VAL A 57 10.28 6.25 25.03
C VAL A 57 11.80 6.44 25.23
N ASP A 58 12.56 5.34 25.31
CA ASP A 58 14.02 5.34 25.39
C ASP A 58 14.71 5.45 24.01
N SER A 59 13.97 5.88 22.98
CA SER A 59 14.47 6.22 21.64
C SER A 59 14.97 5.07 20.76
N SER A 60 14.68 3.81 21.10
CA SER A 60 14.83 2.69 20.16
C SER A 60 13.91 2.89 18.97
N ARG A 61 14.41 2.67 17.75
CA ARG A 61 13.70 2.98 16.50
C ARG A 61 13.44 1.74 15.69
N PHE A 62 12.18 1.50 15.39
CA PHE A 62 11.70 0.39 14.60
C PHE A 62 11.06 0.89 13.30
N GLY A 63 11.34 0.17 12.22
CA GLY A 63 10.46 0.16 11.06
C GLY A 63 9.52 -1.02 11.17
N VAL A 64 8.21 -0.82 11.04
CA VAL A 64 7.25 -1.93 10.95
C VAL A 64 6.39 -1.73 9.72
N ALA A 65 6.57 -2.61 8.74
CA ALA A 65 5.76 -2.69 7.53
C ALA A 65 4.81 -3.87 7.64
N VAL A 66 3.51 -3.63 7.48
CA VAL A 66 2.45 -4.65 7.55
C VAL A 66 1.68 -4.64 6.25
N PHE A 67 1.51 -5.81 5.65
CA PHE A 67 0.74 -6.02 4.44
C PHE A 67 -0.30 -7.10 4.72
N PHE A 68 -1.58 -6.77 4.64
CA PHE A 68 -2.65 -7.75 4.46
C PHE A 68 -2.97 -7.81 2.98
N PHE A 69 -3.17 -9.00 2.42
CA PHE A 69 -3.48 -9.13 1.00
C PHE A 69 -4.46 -10.27 0.74
N THR A 70 -5.07 -10.21 -0.43
CA THR A 70 -5.65 -11.36 -1.12
C THR A 70 -5.30 -11.34 -2.58
N GLY A 71 -5.26 -12.52 -3.17
CA GLY A 71 -5.23 -12.67 -4.60
C GLY A 71 -4.96 -14.11 -4.97
N LYS A 72 -4.59 -14.33 -6.23
CA LYS A 72 -4.25 -15.67 -6.70
C LYS A 72 -2.77 -15.99 -6.46
N VAL A 73 -2.49 -17.04 -5.70
CA VAL A 73 -1.16 -17.64 -5.54
C VAL A 73 -1.18 -18.98 -6.26
N VAL A 74 -0.35 -19.12 -7.31
CA VAL A 74 -0.32 -20.30 -8.20
C VAL A 74 -1.73 -20.69 -8.72
N GLY A 75 -2.54 -19.69 -9.07
CA GLY A 75 -3.90 -19.88 -9.59
C GLY A 75 -4.98 -20.17 -8.54
N ILE A 76 -4.61 -20.28 -7.25
CA ILE A 76 -5.54 -20.52 -6.15
C ILE A 76 -5.76 -19.23 -5.38
N ASN A 77 -7.01 -18.89 -5.07
CA ASN A 77 -7.33 -17.77 -4.19
C ASN A 77 -6.65 -17.98 -2.83
N ALA A 78 -5.91 -16.99 -2.38
CA ALA A 78 -5.23 -16.99 -1.11
C ALA A 78 -5.37 -15.62 -0.45
N SER A 79 -5.42 -15.65 0.86
CA SER A 79 -5.37 -14.48 1.72
C SER A 79 -4.17 -14.60 2.63
N GLY A 80 -3.56 -13.50 3.03
CA GLY A 80 -2.43 -13.61 3.91
C GLY A 80 -1.91 -12.28 4.38
N LEU A 81 -0.81 -12.38 5.11
CA LEU A 81 -0.09 -11.21 5.56
C LEU A 81 1.42 -11.40 5.47
N TYR A 82 2.10 -10.26 5.34
CA TYR A 82 3.53 -10.11 5.55
C TYR A 82 3.76 -9.02 6.59
N VAL A 83 4.70 -9.25 7.49
CA VAL A 83 5.23 -8.24 8.39
C VAL A 83 6.73 -8.21 8.25
N VAL A 84 7.28 -7.01 8.11
CA VAL A 84 8.73 -6.77 8.12
C VAL A 84 9.04 -5.81 9.25
N VAL A 85 9.83 -6.27 10.21
CA VAL A 85 10.28 -5.48 11.36
C VAL A 85 11.77 -5.20 11.18
N THR A 86 12.16 -3.93 11.22
CA THR A 86 13.55 -3.48 11.14
C THR A 86 13.94 -2.79 12.44
N GLU A 87 14.99 -3.27 13.11
CA GLU A 87 15.57 -2.59 14.25
C GLU A 87 16.73 -1.70 13.77
N GLN A 88 16.50 -0.38 13.73
CA GLN A 88 17.40 0.53 13.02
C GLN A 88 18.81 0.58 13.62
N ALA A 89 18.96 0.42 14.93
CA ALA A 89 20.26 0.49 15.59
C ALA A 89 21.17 -0.71 15.25
N LYS A 90 20.58 -1.85 14.88
CA LYS A 90 21.31 -3.09 14.58
C LYS A 90 21.46 -3.35 13.09
N ASP A 91 20.75 -2.60 12.24
CA ASP A 91 20.62 -2.88 10.80
C ASP A 91 20.18 -4.32 10.52
N GLU A 92 19.29 -4.84 11.37
CA GLU A 92 18.70 -6.17 11.27
C GLU A 92 17.20 -6.06 10.96
N TYR A 93 16.68 -7.03 10.20
CA TYR A 93 15.25 -7.18 9.98
C TYR A 93 14.80 -8.62 10.15
N GLU A 94 13.52 -8.79 10.50
CA GLU A 94 12.84 -10.08 10.49
C GLU A 94 11.55 -10.00 9.68
N LYS A 95 11.17 -11.14 9.10
CA LYS A 95 9.98 -11.30 8.28
C LYS A 95 9.06 -12.35 8.91
N TYR A 96 7.80 -11.99 9.07
CA TYR A 96 6.74 -12.91 9.48
C TYR A 96 5.71 -13.00 8.37
N THR A 97 5.25 -14.20 8.05
CA THR A 97 4.25 -14.42 7.00
C THR A 97 3.22 -15.45 7.42
N LYS A 98 2.00 -15.27 6.93
CA LYS A 98 0.95 -16.28 7.00
C LYS A 98 0.17 -16.25 5.69
N ILE A 99 0.08 -17.40 5.03
CA ILE A 99 -0.73 -17.60 3.82
C ILE A 99 -1.86 -18.56 4.17
N GLN A 100 -3.06 -18.23 3.75
CA GLN A 100 -4.27 -19.01 3.94
C GLN A 100 -4.93 -19.29 2.61
N ILE A 101 -5.27 -20.56 2.41
CA ILE A 101 -5.99 -21.02 1.23
C ILE A 101 -7.38 -21.46 1.72
N PRO A 102 -8.48 -21.05 1.05
CA PRO A 102 -9.86 -21.33 1.49
C PRO A 102 -10.18 -22.82 1.71
N LEU A 103 -9.50 -23.72 1.00
CA LEU A 103 -9.65 -25.17 1.16
C LEU A 103 -9.19 -25.70 2.54
N ILE A 104 -8.41 -24.91 3.28
CA ILE A 104 -7.75 -25.32 4.53
C ILE A 104 -8.20 -24.43 5.70
N ASN A 105 -8.41 -23.13 5.47
CA ASN A 105 -8.74 -22.16 6.51
C ASN A 105 -9.87 -21.24 6.05
N GLN A 106 -10.80 -20.94 6.96
CA GLN A 106 -11.80 -19.89 6.73
C GLN A 106 -11.19 -18.51 7.00
N THR A 107 -11.44 -17.58 6.09
CA THR A 107 -11.22 -16.14 6.27
C THR A 107 -12.58 -15.48 6.48
N ASN A 108 -12.65 -14.50 7.37
CA ASN A 108 -13.85 -13.68 7.56
C ASN A 108 -13.52 -12.25 7.18
N HIS A 109 -14.38 -11.63 6.37
CA HIS A 109 -14.21 -10.25 5.94
C HIS A 109 -15.55 -9.53 5.85
N THR A 110 -15.53 -8.22 5.62
CA THR A 110 -16.71 -7.45 5.25
C THR A 110 -16.47 -6.64 3.98
N GLU A 111 -17.45 -6.62 3.09
CA GLU A 111 -17.58 -5.58 2.07
C GLU A 111 -18.03 -4.28 2.73
N GLY A 112 -17.60 -3.15 2.19
CA GLY A 112 -17.92 -1.85 2.76
C GLY A 112 -16.98 -1.47 3.89
N ASN A 113 -17.39 -1.64 5.15
CA ASN A 113 -16.50 -1.32 6.27
C ASN A 113 -15.28 -2.26 6.26
N LEU A 114 -14.10 -1.75 6.65
CA LEU A 114 -12.91 -2.59 6.72
C LEU A 114 -12.96 -3.56 7.91
N PHE A 115 -13.03 -4.84 7.60
CA PHE A 115 -12.75 -5.94 8.51
C PHE A 115 -12.18 -7.11 7.71
N GLU A 116 -11.02 -7.59 8.13
CA GLU A 116 -10.29 -8.74 7.60
C GLU A 116 -9.81 -9.58 8.76
N ASN A 117 -10.07 -10.87 8.72
CA ASN A 117 -9.68 -11.81 9.75
C ASN A 117 -9.08 -13.08 9.16
N TYR A 118 -7.78 -13.23 9.35
CA TYR A 118 -6.96 -14.35 8.91
C TYR A 118 -6.54 -15.23 10.12
N SER A 119 -7.53 -15.96 10.65
CA SER A 119 -7.56 -16.65 11.96
C SER A 119 -7.48 -15.75 13.19
N ASP A 120 -6.26 -15.44 13.64
CA ASP A 120 -5.98 -14.64 14.85
C ASP A 120 -5.40 -13.26 14.47
N ASN A 121 -5.31 -13.00 13.17
CA ASN A 121 -4.73 -11.78 12.62
C ASN A 121 -5.85 -10.93 12.03
N ILE A 122 -6.07 -9.77 12.62
CA ILE A 122 -7.21 -8.90 12.34
C ILE A 122 -6.70 -7.59 11.80
N LEU A 123 -7.29 -7.13 10.71
CA LEU A 123 -7.26 -5.75 10.27
C LEU A 123 -8.70 -5.24 10.27
N LYS A 124 -8.96 -4.10 10.88
CA LYS A 124 -10.28 -3.47 10.85
C LYS A 124 -10.19 -1.97 10.91
N ARG A 125 -11.25 -1.27 10.54
CA ARG A 125 -11.42 0.16 10.86
C ARG A 125 -12.52 0.34 11.91
N ASN A 126 -12.24 1.13 12.95
CA ASN A 126 -13.26 1.46 13.94
C ASN A 126 -14.37 2.32 13.30
N GLN A 127 -15.59 2.19 13.81
CA GLN A 127 -16.78 2.86 13.26
C GLN A 127 -16.61 4.39 13.15
N ASN A 128 -17.36 5.01 12.24
CA ASN A 128 -17.41 6.46 12.03
C ASN A 128 -16.04 7.09 11.69
N GLY A 129 -15.23 6.41 10.87
CA GLY A 129 -13.94 6.91 10.43
C GLY A 129 -12.85 6.89 11.51
N GLY A 130 -13.04 6.11 12.57
CA GLY A 130 -12.05 5.91 13.63
C GLY A 130 -10.74 5.26 13.15
N PRO A 131 -9.81 4.95 14.07
CA PRO A 131 -8.51 4.41 13.72
C PRO A 131 -8.62 3.04 13.05
N TYR A 132 -7.66 2.76 12.20
CA TYR A 132 -7.37 1.40 11.73
C TYR A 132 -6.71 0.64 12.86
N VAL A 133 -7.14 -0.59 13.08
CA VAL A 133 -6.64 -1.48 14.13
C VAL A 133 -6.11 -2.73 13.49
N VAL A 134 -4.83 -3.00 13.74
CA VAL A 134 -4.13 -4.22 13.33
C VAL A 134 -3.79 -5.02 14.57
N LYS A 135 -4.14 -6.31 14.57
CA LYS A 135 -3.68 -7.29 15.55
C LYS A 135 -3.07 -8.45 14.80
N ILE A 136 -1.82 -8.76 15.09
CA ILE A 136 -1.10 -9.89 14.49
C ILE A 136 -0.50 -10.70 15.63
N ASN A 137 -0.64 -12.02 15.56
CA ASN A 137 -0.04 -12.97 16.48
C ASN A 137 0.56 -14.13 15.68
N LYS A 138 1.88 -14.25 15.70
CA LYS A 138 2.63 -15.23 14.93
C LYS A 138 3.91 -15.64 15.67
N ASP A 139 3.98 -16.91 16.07
CA ASP A 139 5.16 -17.52 16.69
C ASP A 139 5.71 -16.68 17.86
N ASP A 140 6.88 -16.08 17.72
CA ASP A 140 7.57 -15.20 18.68
C ASP A 140 7.34 -13.70 18.44
N PHE A 141 6.46 -13.36 17.50
CA PHE A 141 6.06 -12.01 17.15
C PHE A 141 4.57 -11.75 17.41
N ALA A 142 4.28 -10.62 18.03
CA ALA A 142 2.93 -10.11 18.12
C ALA A 142 2.92 -8.60 18.03
N ILE A 143 1.91 -8.01 17.39
CA ILE A 143 1.71 -6.57 17.40
C ILE A 143 0.22 -6.23 17.49
N SER A 144 -0.12 -5.31 18.38
CA SER A 144 -1.39 -4.59 18.39
C SER A 144 -1.09 -3.15 18.04
N LEU A 145 -1.54 -2.69 16.89
CA LEU A 145 -1.25 -1.38 16.31
C LEU A 145 -2.56 -0.65 16.03
N GLU A 146 -2.62 0.62 16.43
CA GLU A 146 -3.67 1.56 16.06
C GLU A 146 -3.06 2.67 15.20
N PHE A 147 -3.58 2.84 13.99
CA PHE A 147 -3.24 3.93 13.09
C PHE A 147 -4.43 4.90 13.04
N LYS A 148 -4.22 6.12 13.52
CA LYS A 148 -5.20 7.18 13.52
C LYS A 148 -4.86 8.16 12.39
N PRO A 149 -5.69 8.26 11.33
CA PRO A 149 -5.45 9.19 10.23
C PRO A 149 -5.32 10.64 10.71
N ASP A 150 -4.23 11.31 10.31
CA ASP A 150 -4.06 12.76 10.52
C ASP A 150 -4.47 13.55 9.27
N LYS A 151 -4.53 12.87 8.13
CA LYS A 151 -4.83 13.43 6.82
C LYS A 151 -5.95 12.68 6.12
N LYS A 152 -6.62 13.33 5.17
CA LYS A 152 -7.71 12.70 4.43
C LYS A 152 -7.19 11.62 3.47
N PRO A 153 -7.99 10.57 3.19
CA PRO A 153 -7.69 9.65 2.09
C PRO A 153 -7.60 10.41 0.76
N ILE A 154 -6.57 10.11 -0.03
CA ILE A 154 -6.34 10.68 -1.35
C ILE A 154 -6.47 9.58 -2.38
N ASP A 155 -7.36 9.78 -3.36
CA ASP A 155 -7.45 8.94 -4.55
C ASP A 155 -6.23 9.17 -5.44
N MET A 156 -5.37 8.15 -5.58
CA MET A 156 -4.20 8.23 -6.46
C MET A 156 -4.56 7.92 -7.92
N GLY A 157 -5.75 7.40 -8.18
CA GLY A 157 -6.19 7.05 -9.53
C GLY A 157 -6.05 5.56 -9.83
N HIS A 158 -5.78 5.26 -11.10
CA HIS A 158 -5.46 3.92 -11.57
C HIS A 158 -3.96 3.79 -11.85
N LEU A 159 -3.41 2.62 -11.54
CA LEU A 159 -2.10 2.15 -11.96
C LEU A 159 -2.29 1.13 -13.08
N SER A 160 -1.72 1.38 -14.26
CA SER A 160 -1.79 0.43 -15.38
C SER A 160 -0.88 -0.77 -15.13
N VAL A 161 -1.46 -1.93 -14.84
CA VAL A 161 -0.73 -3.18 -14.53
C VAL A 161 -0.88 -4.22 -15.63
N GLY A 162 -1.06 -3.77 -16.87
CA GLY A 162 -1.10 -4.58 -18.08
C GLY A 162 -1.78 -3.84 -19.23
N ASP A 163 -1.89 -4.48 -20.40
CA ASP A 163 -2.51 -3.88 -21.59
C ASP A 163 -3.96 -3.44 -21.36
N LYS A 164 -4.67 -4.20 -20.51
CA LYS A 164 -6.06 -3.94 -20.12
C LYS A 164 -6.28 -3.97 -18.60
N GLY A 165 -5.24 -4.34 -17.84
CA GLY A 165 -5.32 -4.52 -16.39
C GLY A 165 -4.99 -3.24 -15.65
N PHE A 166 -5.63 -3.00 -14.52
CA PHE A 166 -5.38 -1.86 -13.68
C PHE A 166 -5.62 -2.14 -12.20
N ASN A 167 -4.92 -1.39 -11.35
CA ASN A 167 -5.22 -1.30 -9.93
C ASN A 167 -5.81 0.07 -9.62
N ARG A 168 -6.82 0.10 -8.75
CA ARG A 168 -7.29 1.29 -8.06
C ARG A 168 -6.52 1.40 -6.74
N ILE A 169 -6.17 2.62 -6.35
CA ILE A 169 -5.42 2.85 -5.13
C ILE A 169 -5.82 4.18 -4.49
N TYR A 170 -5.97 4.15 -3.17
CA TYR A 170 -5.95 5.36 -2.36
C TYR A 170 -4.94 5.24 -1.22
N VAL A 171 -4.53 6.40 -0.72
CA VAL A 171 -3.54 6.52 0.34
C VAL A 171 -4.05 7.44 1.44
N VAL A 172 -3.82 7.07 2.69
CA VAL A 172 -3.86 8.00 3.82
C VAL A 172 -2.40 8.38 4.12
N PRO A 173 -1.96 9.59 3.71
CA PRO A 173 -0.55 9.92 3.58
C PRO A 173 0.18 10.04 4.93
N ARG A 174 -0.55 10.28 6.02
CA ARG A 174 -0.01 10.36 7.38
C ARG A 174 -1.05 9.98 8.43
N GLY A 175 -0.60 9.29 9.47
CA GLY A 175 -1.37 9.10 10.69
C GLY A 175 -0.47 8.81 11.89
N GLU A 176 -0.95 9.17 13.07
CA GLU A 176 -0.39 8.78 14.37
C GLU A 176 -0.51 7.26 14.54
N VAL A 177 0.57 6.63 15.00
CA VAL A 177 0.60 5.19 15.27
C VAL A 177 0.93 4.93 16.73
N SER A 178 0.10 4.15 17.39
CA SER A 178 0.37 3.60 18.73
C SER A 178 0.41 2.08 18.64
N ALA A 179 1.43 1.45 19.21
CA ALA A 179 1.54 -0.01 19.13
C ALA A 179 2.14 -0.63 20.40
N ILE A 180 1.70 -1.85 20.69
CA ILE A 180 2.36 -2.77 21.61
C ILE A 180 2.88 -3.94 20.77
N MET A 181 4.19 -4.14 20.77
CA MET A 181 4.85 -5.17 19.96
C MET A 181 5.64 -6.11 20.86
N THR A 182 5.51 -7.42 20.66
CA THR A 182 6.44 -8.43 21.19
C THR A 182 7.33 -8.87 20.03
N PHE A 183 8.64 -8.72 20.20
CA PHE A 183 9.64 -9.00 19.17
C PHE A 183 10.90 -9.55 19.84
N LYS A 184 11.41 -10.70 19.36
CA LYS A 184 12.55 -11.42 19.97
C LYS A 184 12.37 -11.64 21.49
N GLY A 185 11.14 -11.95 21.91
CA GLY A 185 10.77 -12.18 23.32
C GLY A 185 10.68 -10.91 24.20
N ILE A 186 10.90 -9.72 23.64
CA ILE A 186 10.83 -8.45 24.37
C ILE A 186 9.54 -7.72 23.98
N LYS A 187 8.84 -7.18 24.98
CA LYS A 187 7.65 -6.36 24.79
C LYS A 187 8.00 -4.87 24.76
N TYR A 188 7.63 -4.20 23.67
CA TYR A 188 7.84 -2.78 23.42
C TYR A 188 6.52 -2.03 23.43
N SER A 189 6.51 -0.85 24.05
CA SER A 189 5.47 0.16 23.87
C SER A 189 6.00 1.21 22.90
N LEU A 190 5.27 1.43 21.82
CA LEU A 190 5.73 2.15 20.66
C LEU A 190 4.74 3.24 20.25
N SER A 191 5.28 4.36 19.79
CA SER A 191 4.51 5.43 19.16
C SER A 191 5.26 6.00 17.97
N GLY A 192 4.55 6.55 17.00
CA GLY A 192 5.18 7.17 15.85
C GLY A 192 4.18 7.58 14.78
N ILE A 193 4.61 7.50 13.52
CA ILE A 193 3.80 7.86 12.36
C ILE A 193 3.87 6.77 11.31
N GLY A 194 2.95 6.80 10.35
CA GLY A 194 3.08 6.00 9.15
C GLY A 194 2.21 6.47 8.01
N ILE A 195 2.22 5.67 6.96
CA ILE A 195 1.32 5.77 5.81
C ILE A 195 0.43 4.54 5.75
N PHE A 196 -0.80 4.71 5.26
CA PHE A 196 -1.68 3.59 4.93
C PHE A 196 -2.05 3.65 3.45
N GLN A 197 -2.09 2.49 2.79
CA GLN A 197 -2.48 2.33 1.40
C GLN A 197 -3.48 1.19 1.27
N HIS A 198 -4.47 1.38 0.40
CA HIS A 198 -5.38 0.33 -0.01
C HIS A 198 -5.37 0.26 -1.55
N GLN A 199 -5.02 -0.90 -2.09
CA GLN A 199 -4.91 -1.14 -3.52
C GLN A 199 -5.71 -2.38 -3.91
N TRP A 200 -6.49 -2.32 -4.98
CA TRP A 200 -7.25 -3.46 -5.50
C TRP A 200 -7.38 -3.43 -7.02
N GLY A 201 -7.55 -4.60 -7.64
CA GLY A 201 -7.76 -4.73 -9.09
C GLY A 201 -7.11 -5.97 -9.65
N ASP A 202 -6.50 -5.84 -10.82
CA ASP A 202 -5.80 -6.94 -11.49
C ASP A 202 -4.45 -7.22 -10.81
N LYS A 203 -4.05 -8.49 -10.73
CA LYS A 203 -2.74 -8.85 -10.18
C LYS A 203 -1.61 -8.28 -11.07
N PRO A 204 -0.65 -7.50 -10.51
CA PRO A 204 0.51 -7.08 -11.28
C PRO A 204 1.45 -8.26 -11.53
N TYR A 205 2.08 -8.31 -12.71
CA TYR A 205 3.05 -9.35 -13.07
C TYR A 205 4.29 -8.77 -13.76
N GLY A 206 5.45 -9.39 -13.52
CA GLY A 206 6.69 -9.16 -14.26
C GLY A 206 7.13 -7.69 -14.33
N ASN A 207 7.24 -7.14 -15.55
CA ASN A 207 7.69 -5.78 -15.80
C ASN A 207 6.77 -4.69 -15.24
N LEU A 208 5.56 -5.03 -14.80
CA LEU A 208 4.54 -4.09 -14.32
C LEU A 208 4.58 -3.88 -12.81
N LEU A 209 5.61 -4.40 -12.15
CA LEU A 209 5.95 -4.06 -10.78
C LEU A 209 6.47 -2.63 -10.70
N SER A 210 6.09 -1.90 -9.66
CA SER A 210 6.53 -0.54 -9.41
C SER A 210 7.58 -0.47 -8.31
N ASP A 211 8.53 0.43 -8.47
CA ASP A 211 9.24 0.97 -7.32
C ASP A 211 8.32 1.94 -6.60
N MET A 212 8.35 1.94 -5.27
CA MET A 212 7.53 2.80 -4.45
C MET A 212 8.33 3.51 -3.38
N PHE A 213 8.01 4.79 -3.16
CA PHE A 213 8.66 5.67 -2.21
C PHE A 213 7.60 6.33 -1.34
N ALA A 214 7.55 5.99 -0.05
CA ALA A 214 6.60 6.57 0.91
C ALA A 214 7.36 7.48 1.89
N LEU A 215 7.13 8.79 1.81
CA LEU A 215 8.01 9.79 2.40
C LEU A 215 7.24 10.73 3.32
N HIS A 216 7.82 11.00 4.49
CA HIS A 216 7.36 11.97 5.47
C HIS A 216 8.42 13.05 5.63
N LEU A 217 8.11 14.28 5.21
CA LEU A 217 8.97 15.45 5.42
C LEU A 217 8.73 16.05 6.81
N ASN A 218 9.78 16.64 7.39
CA ASN A 218 9.77 17.13 8.77
C ASN A 218 8.78 18.26 9.03
N GLU A 219 8.39 19.00 7.99
CA GLU A 219 7.45 20.12 8.07
C GLU A 219 5.98 19.71 7.87
N GLY A 220 5.70 18.41 7.71
CA GLY A 220 4.34 17.88 7.58
C GLY A 220 3.90 17.57 6.15
N THR A 221 4.73 17.82 5.14
CA THR A 221 4.47 17.36 3.77
C THR A 221 4.75 15.85 3.66
N ASP A 222 3.86 15.12 2.98
CA ASP A 222 3.97 13.69 2.72
C ASP A 222 3.91 13.44 1.22
N ILE A 223 4.74 12.51 0.76
CA ILE A 223 4.87 12.20 -0.66
C ILE A 223 4.86 10.69 -0.84
N LEU A 224 3.99 10.18 -1.71
CA LEU A 224 3.98 8.79 -2.14
C LEU A 224 4.21 8.72 -3.64
N VAL A 225 5.26 8.02 -4.07
CA VAL A 225 5.59 7.84 -5.48
C VAL A 225 5.48 6.36 -5.85
N TYR A 226 4.82 6.08 -6.96
CA TYR A 226 4.91 4.83 -7.71
C TYR A 226 5.66 5.12 -9.01
N HIS A 227 6.66 4.32 -9.34
CA HIS A 227 7.50 4.48 -10.51
C HIS A 227 7.72 3.15 -11.23
N SER A 228 7.73 3.19 -12.56
CA SER A 228 8.19 2.12 -13.42
C SER A 228 8.82 2.67 -14.69
N ASP A 229 10.01 2.17 -15.04
CA ASP A 229 10.68 2.52 -16.29
C ASP A 229 10.00 1.93 -17.53
N THR A 230 9.21 0.87 -17.34
CA THR A 230 8.61 0.08 -18.44
C THR A 230 7.17 0.46 -18.72
N SER A 231 6.48 1.13 -17.79
CA SER A 231 5.07 1.48 -17.91
C SER A 231 4.77 2.82 -17.27
N SER A 232 4.68 3.86 -18.10
CA SER A 232 4.35 5.22 -17.65
C SER A 232 2.96 5.34 -17.01
N GLY A 233 2.05 4.39 -17.29
CA GLY A 233 0.73 4.33 -16.66
C GLY A 233 0.76 3.97 -15.17
N ILE A 234 1.91 3.54 -14.65
CA ILE A 234 2.16 3.31 -13.21
C ILE A 234 2.63 4.59 -12.52
N ASN A 235 3.22 5.53 -13.27
CA ASN A 235 3.95 6.65 -12.68
C ASN A 235 2.98 7.65 -12.06
N LYS A 236 2.95 7.67 -10.72
CA LYS A 236 2.08 8.51 -9.90
C LYS A 236 2.87 9.08 -8.75
N MET A 237 2.67 10.36 -8.46
CA MET A 237 3.20 11.01 -7.26
C MET A 237 2.05 11.74 -6.57
N VAL A 238 1.66 11.24 -5.39
CA VAL A 238 0.77 11.95 -4.48
C VAL A 238 1.62 12.84 -3.59
N ILE A 239 1.23 14.10 -3.46
CA ILE A 239 1.80 15.05 -2.51
C ILE A 239 0.67 15.59 -1.65
N SER A 240 0.87 15.64 -0.35
CA SER A 240 -0.04 16.26 0.61
C SER A 240 0.76 17.15 1.55
N ASP A 241 0.50 18.45 1.54
CA ASP A 241 1.19 19.39 2.44
C ASP A 241 0.66 19.33 3.87
N ALA A 242 1.24 20.13 4.77
CA ALA A 242 0.88 20.16 6.19
C ALA A 242 -0.58 20.60 6.44
N ASP A 243 -1.18 21.33 5.50
CA ASP A 243 -2.56 21.83 5.57
C ASP A 243 -3.56 20.86 4.91
N ASP A 244 -3.11 19.63 4.60
CA ASP A 244 -3.91 18.58 3.96
C ASP A 244 -4.39 18.96 2.54
N CYS A 245 -3.71 19.91 1.90
CA CYS A 245 -3.91 20.18 0.47
C CYS A 245 -3.09 19.18 -0.35
N SER A 246 -3.78 18.46 -1.23
CA SER A 246 -3.18 17.36 -1.99
C SER A 246 -3.20 17.55 -3.50
N SER A 247 -2.22 16.99 -4.20
CA SER A 247 -2.22 16.84 -5.64
C SER A 247 -1.68 15.48 -6.08
N VAL A 248 -2.07 15.05 -7.28
CA VAL A 248 -1.57 13.82 -7.91
C VAL A 248 -0.90 14.19 -9.23
N LEU A 249 0.38 13.88 -9.34
CA LEU A 249 1.19 14.15 -10.53
C LEU A 249 1.41 12.85 -11.31
N ASN A 250 1.33 12.95 -12.64
CA ASN A 250 1.61 11.83 -13.55
C ASN A 250 2.88 12.06 -14.40
N LYS A 251 3.56 13.20 -14.19
CA LYS A 251 4.73 13.62 -14.96
C LYS A 251 5.84 14.04 -14.02
N PHE A 252 6.87 13.22 -13.97
CA PHE A 252 8.12 13.46 -13.27
C PHE A 252 9.20 12.58 -13.89
N PHE A 253 10.44 12.97 -13.66
CA PHE A 253 11.62 12.16 -13.96
C PHE A 253 12.04 11.42 -12.70
N ALA A 254 12.47 10.17 -12.82
CA ALA A 254 13.06 9.40 -11.74
C ALA A 254 14.28 8.66 -12.28
N LYS A 255 15.35 8.63 -11.48
CA LYS A 255 16.60 7.98 -11.84
C LYS A 255 17.32 7.47 -10.59
N SER A 256 17.89 6.27 -10.67
CA SER A 256 18.83 5.75 -9.69
C SER A 256 20.26 6.24 -9.97
N ASP A 257 20.98 6.53 -8.91
CA ASP A 257 22.40 6.92 -8.96
C ASP A 257 23.34 5.79 -8.53
N SER A 258 22.80 4.65 -8.09
CA SER A 258 23.61 3.49 -7.71
C SER A 258 22.92 2.16 -7.99
N LEU A 259 23.76 1.15 -8.24
CA LEU A 259 23.35 -0.24 -8.35
C LEU A 259 23.89 -1.02 -7.14
N MET A 260 23.01 -1.72 -6.44
CA MET A 260 23.38 -2.65 -5.38
C MET A 260 23.27 -4.08 -5.89
N ILE A 261 24.34 -4.85 -5.71
CA ILE A 261 24.39 -6.28 -6.03
C ILE A 261 24.55 -7.05 -4.73
N VAL A 262 23.61 -7.93 -4.45
CA VAL A 262 23.65 -8.77 -3.25
C VAL A 262 24.58 -9.95 -3.49
N LYS A 263 25.65 -10.05 -2.68
CA LYS A 263 26.73 -11.02 -2.90
C LYS A 263 26.28 -12.48 -2.84
N SER A 264 25.29 -12.81 -2.00
CA SER A 264 24.83 -14.18 -1.78
C SER A 264 23.91 -14.71 -2.89
N THR A 265 23.08 -13.84 -3.47
CA THR A 265 22.07 -14.21 -4.47
C THR A 265 22.43 -13.76 -5.88
N GLY A 266 23.26 -12.73 -6.01
CA GLY A 266 23.52 -12.02 -7.27
C GLY A 266 22.38 -11.07 -7.67
N ASP A 267 21.38 -10.88 -6.82
CA ASP A 267 20.23 -10.03 -7.11
C ASP A 267 20.65 -8.55 -7.17
N GLU A 268 20.05 -7.82 -8.12
CA GLU A 268 20.39 -6.44 -8.44
C GLU A 268 19.25 -5.47 -8.13
N PHE A 269 19.56 -4.34 -7.49
CA PHE A 269 18.59 -3.30 -7.12
C PHE A 269 19.10 -1.90 -7.44
N ASP A 270 18.22 -1.10 -8.05
CA ASP A 270 18.44 0.33 -8.25
C ASP A 270 18.22 1.09 -6.94
N LEU A 271 19.28 1.65 -6.36
CA LEU A 271 19.22 2.39 -5.10
C LEU A 271 19.68 3.84 -5.30
N ASN A 272 19.47 4.67 -4.27
CA ASN A 272 19.77 6.10 -4.26
C ASN A 272 19.07 6.83 -5.41
N TRP A 273 17.83 7.24 -5.18
CA TRP A 273 16.97 7.78 -6.22
C TRP A 273 16.92 9.30 -6.21
N ASN A 274 17.03 9.90 -7.38
CA ASN A 274 16.67 11.29 -7.64
C ASN A 274 15.34 11.33 -8.40
N ILE A 275 14.34 12.01 -7.85
CA ILE A 275 13.01 12.17 -8.47
C ILE A 275 12.71 13.65 -8.61
N LYS A 276 12.33 14.10 -9.82
CA LYS A 276 12.16 15.51 -10.16
C LYS A 276 10.89 15.79 -10.94
N SER A 277 10.11 16.76 -10.50
CA SER A 277 9.02 17.36 -11.27
C SER A 277 9.30 18.85 -11.48
N THR A 278 9.79 19.21 -12.66
CA THR A 278 10.18 20.60 -12.99
C THR A 278 8.99 21.55 -12.94
N GLU A 279 7.83 21.15 -13.50
CA GLU A 279 6.61 21.96 -13.52
C GLU A 279 6.13 22.30 -12.09
N ASN A 280 6.31 21.37 -11.15
CA ASN A 280 5.89 21.53 -9.77
C ASN A 280 7.01 22.01 -8.84
N GLN A 281 8.22 22.22 -9.37
CA GLN A 281 9.42 22.63 -8.63
C GLN A 281 9.74 21.70 -7.46
N ILE A 282 9.71 20.39 -7.71
CA ILE A 282 9.99 19.35 -6.72
C ILE A 282 11.23 18.58 -7.14
N GLU A 283 12.15 18.37 -6.22
CA GLU A 283 13.29 17.50 -6.36
C GLU A 283 13.50 16.70 -5.08
N LEU A 284 13.63 15.38 -5.19
CA LEU A 284 13.75 14.45 -4.07
C LEU A 284 15.04 13.65 -4.25
N ASN A 285 15.85 13.60 -3.20
CA ASN A 285 17.02 12.73 -3.11
C ASN A 285 16.77 11.71 -2.00
N ILE A 286 16.66 10.43 -2.36
CA ILE A 286 16.17 9.37 -1.49
C ILE A 286 17.27 8.32 -1.30
N LEU A 287 17.68 8.12 -0.05
CA LEU A 287 18.78 7.23 0.31
C LEU A 287 18.28 6.16 1.30
N PRO A 288 18.28 4.86 0.94
CA PRO A 288 17.98 3.78 1.86
C PRO A 288 18.92 3.83 3.08
N THR A 289 18.39 3.53 4.27
CA THR A 289 19.18 3.53 5.51
C THR A 289 19.75 2.16 5.88
N SER A 290 19.31 1.11 5.20
CA SER A 290 19.83 -0.26 5.36
C SER A 290 20.49 -0.72 4.07
N VAL A 291 21.55 -1.50 4.22
CA VAL A 291 22.30 -2.10 3.12
C VAL A 291 21.99 -3.59 2.94
N HIS A 292 21.06 -4.17 3.70
CA HIS A 292 20.71 -5.59 3.66
C HIS A 292 19.22 -5.81 3.99
N GLN A 293 18.30 -5.56 3.05
CA GLN A 293 16.87 -5.76 3.31
C GLN A 293 16.07 -6.29 2.11
N GLU A 294 16.47 -7.46 1.62
CA GLU A 294 15.73 -8.22 0.62
C GLU A 294 14.55 -8.96 1.25
N VAL A 295 13.36 -8.74 0.71
CA VAL A 295 12.12 -9.33 1.19
C VAL A 295 11.41 -9.96 0.00
N GLU A 296 11.31 -11.28 0.02
CA GLU A 296 10.44 -12.01 -0.89
C GLU A 296 8.99 -11.98 -0.38
N MET A 297 8.09 -11.48 -1.23
CA MET A 297 6.64 -11.44 -1.03
C MET A 297 5.94 -11.83 -2.33
N LEU A 298 5.04 -12.83 -2.27
CA LEU A 298 4.28 -13.33 -3.42
C LEU A 298 5.18 -13.72 -4.62
N ASP A 299 6.26 -14.44 -4.34
CA ASP A 299 7.26 -14.90 -5.31
C ASP A 299 8.01 -13.74 -6.03
N VAL A 300 7.96 -12.54 -5.46
CA VAL A 300 8.69 -11.37 -5.96
C VAL A 300 9.63 -10.86 -4.87
N ILE A 301 10.87 -10.60 -5.25
CA ILE A 301 11.91 -10.09 -4.36
C ILE A 301 11.95 -8.57 -4.45
N TYR A 302 11.88 -7.92 -3.29
CA TYR A 302 11.94 -6.48 -3.15
C TYR A 302 13.01 -6.05 -2.17
N TRP A 303 13.62 -4.89 -2.42
CA TRP A 303 14.32 -4.13 -1.40
C TRP A 303 13.31 -3.28 -0.64
N LEU A 304 12.89 -3.72 0.54
CA LEU A 304 11.97 -2.98 1.39
C LEU A 304 12.74 -2.41 2.57
N ALA A 305 13.10 -1.14 2.54
CA ALA A 305 13.92 -0.53 3.59
C ALA A 305 13.42 0.86 3.98
N ARG A 306 13.75 1.28 5.20
CA ARG A 306 13.62 2.70 5.55
C ARG A 306 14.60 3.54 4.74
N CYS A 307 14.28 4.81 4.54
CA CYS A 307 15.13 5.76 3.84
C CYS A 307 15.16 7.12 4.54
N ARG A 308 16.19 7.91 4.21
CA ARG A 308 16.21 9.36 4.41
C ARG A 308 15.88 10.04 3.09
N VAL A 309 15.23 11.19 3.17
CA VAL A 309 14.99 12.03 2.00
C VAL A 309 15.43 13.46 2.27
N THR A 310 16.09 14.06 1.30
CA THR A 310 16.21 15.51 1.19
C THR A 310 15.39 15.97 0.01
N ALA A 311 14.37 16.76 0.29
CA ALA A 311 13.49 17.36 -0.69
C ALA A 311 13.86 18.82 -0.93
N ASN A 312 13.67 19.30 -2.14
CA ASN A 312 13.58 20.71 -2.48
C ASN A 312 12.20 20.94 -3.09
N ILE A 313 11.36 21.72 -2.43
CA ILE A 313 10.00 22.03 -2.88
C ILE A 313 9.90 23.55 -3.00
N LYS A 314 9.67 24.04 -4.23
CA LYS A 314 9.56 25.48 -4.54
C LYS A 314 10.76 26.29 -4.00
N GLY A 315 11.97 25.73 -4.10
CA GLY A 315 13.21 26.36 -3.64
C GLY A 315 13.55 26.15 -2.17
N LYS A 316 12.67 25.54 -1.36
CA LYS A 316 12.90 25.28 0.06
C LYS A 316 13.43 23.87 0.27
N SER A 317 14.60 23.74 0.89
CA SER A 317 15.18 22.43 1.23
C SER A 317 14.66 21.93 2.57
N VAL A 318 14.27 20.65 2.60
CA VAL A 318 13.57 20.01 3.72
C VAL A 318 14.04 18.57 3.83
N ASN A 319 14.34 18.12 5.05
CA ASN A 319 14.69 16.73 5.31
C ASN A 319 13.46 15.93 5.72
N GLY A 320 13.55 14.62 5.55
CA GLY A 320 12.52 13.69 5.94
C GLY A 320 13.02 12.25 6.05
N ILE A 321 12.08 11.38 6.35
CA ILE A 321 12.25 9.93 6.44
C ILE A 321 11.23 9.25 5.55
N GLY A 322 11.39 7.95 5.32
CA GLY A 322 10.39 7.19 4.59
C GLY A 322 10.74 5.73 4.45
N TYR A 323 10.09 5.11 3.47
CA TYR A 323 10.35 3.77 2.98
C TYR A 323 10.61 3.78 1.48
N VAL A 324 11.53 2.92 1.07
CA VAL A 324 11.69 2.46 -0.30
C VAL A 324 11.20 1.03 -0.41
N TYR A 325 10.55 0.74 -1.51
CA TYR A 325 10.11 -0.59 -1.92
C TYR A 325 10.55 -0.74 -3.37
N ILE A 326 11.71 -1.33 -3.60
CA ILE A 326 12.34 -1.39 -4.93
C ILE A 326 12.25 -2.81 -5.44
N LYS A 327 11.73 -3.01 -6.64
CA LYS A 327 11.71 -4.35 -7.25
C LYS A 327 13.12 -4.77 -7.63
N LYS A 328 13.37 -6.07 -7.60
CA LYS A 328 14.59 -6.62 -8.21
C LYS A 328 14.64 -6.27 -9.70
N ARG A 329 15.81 -5.90 -10.23
CA ARG A 329 16.06 -5.82 -11.67
C ARG A 329 15.83 -7.18 -12.33
N MET A 330 15.26 -7.16 -13.53
CA MET A 330 14.98 -8.36 -14.32
C MET A 330 16.03 -8.61 -15.39
#